data_AF-A0AA41YM33-F1
#
_entry.id   AF-A0AA41YM33-F1
#
_cell.length_a   1.000
_cell.length_b   1.000
_cell.length_c   1.000
_cell.angle_alpha   90.00
_cell.angle_beta   90.00
_cell.angle_gamma   90.00
#
_symmetry.space_group_name_H-M   'P 1'
#
loop_
_entity.id
_entity.type
_entity.pdbx_description
1 polymer ?
#
loop_
_entity_poly.entity_id
_entity_poly.type
_entity_poly.pdbx_seq_one_letter_code
_entity_poly.pdbx_strand_id
1 'polypeptide(L)'
;MAANEELFTRELQHGLGVMMTLDATRLLLAFKQAHDASDVSERIRPLALVLEEEIAKPPADGARLPERDVVNHTPKRFWSRTVDGRALAEADIRRILSTLREFLAWVGPVYRLAGTADRGGLLCPLPKTCC
;
A
#
# COMPACT_ATOMS: atom_id res chain seq x y z
N MET A 1 22.58 -22.17 5.52
CA MET A 1 22.00 -20.82 5.43
C MET A 1 21.23 -20.73 4.13
N ALA A 2 19.91 -20.88 4.17
CA ALA A 2 19.04 -20.65 3.01
C ALA A 2 18.53 -19.20 3.08
N ALA A 3 18.47 -18.55 1.92
CA ALA A 3 18.33 -17.11 1.74
C ALA A 3 17.11 -16.52 2.46
N ASN A 4 17.31 -15.33 3.05
CA ASN A 4 16.22 -14.41 3.40
C ASN A 4 15.44 -14.08 2.13
N GLU A 5 14.30 -14.74 1.93
CA GLU A 5 13.35 -14.38 0.90
C GLU A 5 12.61 -13.12 1.35
N GLU A 6 13.00 -11.97 0.78
CA GLU A 6 12.21 -10.73 0.89
C GLU A 6 10.76 -11.06 0.50
N LEU A 7 9.78 -10.73 1.35
CA LEU A 7 8.37 -11.06 1.17
C LEU A 7 7.79 -10.61 -0.19
N PHE A 8 8.41 -9.60 -0.80
CA PHE A 8 8.05 -9.05 -2.10
C PHE A 8 9.29 -8.86 -2.97
N THR A 9 9.20 -9.21 -4.25
CA THR A 9 10.28 -8.97 -5.21
C THR A 9 10.46 -7.47 -5.43
N ARG A 10 11.71 -6.99 -5.47
CA ARG A 10 12.02 -5.56 -5.65
C ARG A 10 11.61 -5.01 -7.02
N GLU A 11 11.64 -5.84 -8.05
CA GLU A 11 11.33 -5.48 -9.42
C GLU A 11 10.30 -6.46 -9.99
N LEU A 12 9.35 -5.93 -10.75
CA LEU A 12 8.31 -6.71 -11.40
C LEU A 12 8.05 -6.13 -12.79
N GLN A 13 8.01 -6.97 -13.81
CA GLN A 13 7.64 -6.53 -15.15
C GLN A 13 6.11 -6.44 -15.26
N HIS A 14 5.60 -5.27 -15.64
CA HIS A 14 4.20 -5.08 -15.98
C HIS A 14 3.86 -5.89 -17.24
N GLY A 15 2.59 -6.30 -17.41
CA GLY A 15 2.15 -7.09 -18.57
C GLY A 15 2.35 -6.41 -19.94
N LEU A 16 2.65 -5.11 -19.95
CA LEU A 16 2.99 -4.32 -21.13
C LEU A 16 4.51 -4.24 -21.40
N GLY A 17 5.32 -5.01 -20.67
CA GLY A 17 6.78 -5.03 -20.80
C GLY A 17 7.53 -3.95 -20.02
N VAL A 18 6.82 -3.00 -19.39
CA VAL A 18 7.41 -1.91 -18.60
C VAL A 18 7.83 -2.41 -17.21
N MET A 19 9.02 -2.02 -16.75
CA MET A 19 9.49 -2.37 -15.41
C MET A 19 8.80 -1.55 -14.32
N MET A 20 8.51 -2.21 -13.20
CA MET A 20 7.99 -1.61 -11.99
C MET A 20 8.93 -1.91 -10.82
N THR A 21 9.12 -0.92 -9.94
CA THR A 21 9.98 -1.03 -8.77
C THR A 21 9.16 -0.94 -7.49
N LEU A 22 9.45 -1.79 -6.50
CA LEU A 22 8.75 -1.81 -5.23
C LEU A 22 8.89 -0.45 -4.52
N ASP A 23 7.76 0.13 -4.14
CA ASP A 23 7.69 1.26 -3.23
C ASP A 23 7.64 0.73 -1.81
N ALA A 24 8.81 0.60 -1.19
CA ALA A 24 8.96 0.03 0.14
C ALA A 24 8.30 0.87 1.25
N THR A 25 7.75 2.05 0.95
CA THR A 25 7.05 2.90 1.93
C THR A 25 5.56 2.63 1.99
N ARG A 26 5.02 1.81 1.08
CA ARG A 26 3.59 1.62 0.84
C ARG A 26 3.16 0.16 0.87
N LEU A 27 1.95 -0.07 1.34
CA LEU A 27 1.27 -1.37 1.32
C LEU A 27 -0.20 -1.21 0.99
N LEU A 28 -0.75 -2.21 0.30
CA LEU A 28 -2.19 -2.39 0.18
C LEU A 28 -2.65 -3.38 1.25
N LEU A 29 -3.51 -2.91 2.16
CA LEU A 29 -4.11 -3.75 3.21
C LEU A 29 -5.48 -4.22 2.73
N ALA A 30 -5.66 -5.54 2.60
CA ALA A 30 -6.93 -6.13 2.23
C ALA A 30 -7.57 -6.83 3.42
N PHE A 31 -8.80 -6.48 3.75
CA PHE A 31 -9.54 -6.93 4.92
C PHE A 31 -10.58 -8.01 4.55
N LYS A 32 -10.83 -8.94 5.48
CA LYS A 32 -11.84 -10.02 5.31
C LYS A 32 -13.25 -9.44 5.23
N GLN A 33 -13.52 -8.43 6.06
CA GLN A 33 -14.81 -7.74 6.18
C GLN A 33 -14.68 -6.27 5.76
N ALA A 34 -15.82 -5.62 5.54
CA ALA A 34 -15.83 -4.19 5.28
C ALA A 34 -15.50 -3.43 6.56
N HIS A 35 -14.71 -2.37 6.44
CA HIS A 35 -14.35 -1.46 7.52
C HIS A 35 -14.49 -0.01 7.05
N ASP A 36 -14.74 0.88 8.00
CA ASP A 36 -14.66 2.32 7.77
C ASP A 36 -13.21 2.80 7.82
N ALA A 37 -12.90 3.86 7.07
CA ALA A 37 -11.55 4.42 6.98
C ALA A 37 -11.01 4.87 8.35
N SER A 38 -11.87 5.43 9.21
CA SER A 38 -11.52 5.83 10.58
C SER A 38 -11.04 4.63 11.41
N ASP A 39 -11.78 3.53 11.38
CA ASP A 39 -11.45 2.32 12.13
C ASP A 39 -10.14 1.72 11.65
N VAL A 40 -9.91 1.72 10.33
CA VAL A 40 -8.64 1.26 9.75
C VAL A 40 -7.51 2.18 10.19
N SER A 41 -7.68 3.51 10.12
CA SER A 41 -6.69 4.50 10.54
C SER A 41 -6.25 4.28 11.99
N GLU A 42 -7.20 4.13 12.91
CA GLU A 42 -6.93 3.88 14.33
C GLU A 42 -6.14 2.59 14.56
N ARG A 43 -6.44 1.53 13.80
CA ARG A 43 -5.75 0.23 13.90
C ARG A 43 -4.33 0.25 13.37
N ILE A 44 -4.05 1.03 12.32
CA ILE A 44 -2.75 1.03 11.65
C ILE A 44 -1.78 2.08 12.20
N ARG A 45 -2.27 3.15 12.86
CA ARG A 45 -1.45 4.20 13.49
C ARG A 45 -0.38 3.66 14.45
N PRO A 46 -0.67 2.72 15.36
CA PRO A 46 0.34 2.12 16.25
C PRO A 46 1.45 1.36 15.51
N LEU A 47 1.24 1.03 14.24
CA LEU A 47 2.21 0.37 13.35
C LEU A 47 3.03 1.38 12.53
N ALA A 48 2.95 2.67 12.85
CA ALA A 48 3.57 3.77 12.10
C ALA A 48 3.11 3.85 10.64
N LEU A 49 1.88 3.41 10.37
CA LEU A 49 1.20 3.53 9.08
C LEU A 49 0.04 4.52 9.18
N VAL A 50 -0.27 5.15 8.06
CA VAL A 50 -1.47 5.98 7.87
C VAL A 50 -2.07 5.67 6.51
N LEU A 51 -3.35 6.01 6.34
CA LEU A 51 -4.00 5.94 5.03
C LEU A 51 -3.37 6.96 4.08
N GLU A 52 -3.22 6.59 2.81
CA GLU A 52 -2.55 7.44 1.80
C GLU A 52 -3.26 8.80 1.61
N GLU A 53 -4.57 8.87 1.87
CA GLU A 53 -5.36 10.10 1.84
C GLU A 53 -5.05 11.06 2.99
N GLU A 54 -4.65 10.58 4.16
CA GLU A 54 -4.39 11.43 5.33
C GLU A 54 -3.14 12.32 5.16
N ILE A 55 -2.19 11.88 4.33
CA ILE A 55 -0.98 12.65 4.00
C ILE A 55 -1.22 13.59 2.81
N ALA A 56 -2.27 13.35 2.03
CA ALA A 56 -2.61 14.20 0.89
C ALA A 56 -3.15 15.54 1.39
N LYS A 57 -2.27 16.52 1.60
CA LYS A 57 -2.71 17.89 1.80
C LYS A 57 -3.39 18.35 0.51
N PRO A 58 -4.62 18.88 0.54
CA PRO A 58 -5.09 19.66 -0.58
C PRO A 58 -4.08 20.78 -0.84
N PRO A 59 -3.84 21.15 -2.11
CA PRO A 59 -3.03 22.32 -2.41
C PRO A 59 -3.55 23.54 -1.63
N ALA A 60 -2.63 24.43 -1.25
CA ALA A 60 -2.88 25.51 -0.29
C ALA A 60 -3.98 26.50 -0.74
N ASP A 61 -4.37 26.43 -2.01
CA ASP A 61 -5.43 27.21 -2.67
C ASP A 61 -6.83 26.58 -2.53
N GLY A 62 -6.97 25.43 -1.86
CA GLY A 62 -8.23 24.72 -1.71
C GLY A 62 -8.71 24.04 -3.00
N ALA A 63 -7.85 23.96 -4.03
CA ALA A 63 -8.19 23.24 -5.25
C ALA A 63 -8.33 21.74 -4.94
N ARG A 64 -9.35 21.12 -5.53
CA ARG A 64 -9.54 19.66 -5.45
C ARG A 64 -8.32 18.99 -6.07
N LEU A 65 -7.78 17.97 -5.38
CA LEU A 65 -6.71 17.14 -5.95
C LEU A 65 -7.14 16.61 -7.32
N PRO A 66 -6.25 16.58 -8.32
CA PRO A 66 -6.52 15.93 -9.60
C PRO A 66 -7.06 14.51 -9.38
N GLU A 67 -8.03 14.05 -10.18
CA GLU A 67 -8.63 12.72 -10.00
C GLU A 67 -7.59 11.58 -10.02
N ARG A 68 -6.49 11.77 -10.76
CA ARG A 68 -5.32 10.86 -10.80
C ARG A 68 -4.57 10.72 -9.47
N ASP A 69 -4.79 11.62 -8.53
CA ASP A 69 -4.17 11.63 -7.20
C ASP A 69 -5.12 11.11 -6.11
N VAL A 70 -6.37 10.79 -6.47
CA VAL A 70 -7.35 10.15 -5.59
C VAL A 70 -7.07 8.66 -5.55
N VAL A 71 -6.86 8.16 -4.35
CA VAL A 71 -6.53 6.76 -4.11
C VAL A 71 -7.82 5.96 -4.04
N ASN A 72 -7.92 4.91 -4.86
CA ASN A 72 -9.11 4.06 -4.86
C ASN A 72 -9.12 3.16 -3.62
N HIS A 73 -9.79 3.63 -2.58
CA HIS A 73 -10.16 2.84 -1.42
C HIS A 73 -11.47 2.09 -1.72
N THR A 74 -11.53 0.82 -1.34
CA THR A 74 -12.80 0.10 -1.22
C THR A 74 -13.02 -0.19 0.26
N PRO A 75 -14.25 -0.47 0.71
CA PRO A 75 -14.50 -0.83 2.12
C PRO A 75 -13.68 -2.03 2.62
N LYS A 76 -13.03 -2.80 1.73
CA LYS A 76 -12.16 -3.92 2.07
C LYS A 76 -10.69 -3.73 1.70
N ARG A 77 -10.31 -2.64 1.04
CA ARG A 77 -8.94 -2.44 0.53
C ARG A 77 -8.50 -1.02 0.75
N PHE A 78 -7.42 -0.88 1.51
CA PHE A 78 -6.91 0.40 1.94
C PHE A 78 -5.44 0.54 1.59
N TRP A 79 -5.12 1.58 0.84
CA TRP A 79 -3.75 1.99 0.62
C TRP A 79 -3.21 2.66 1.87
N SER A 80 -2.04 2.20 2.29
CA SER A 80 -1.36 2.70 3.47
C SER A 80 0.09 3.03 3.14
N ARG A 81 0.65 3.96 3.90
CA ARG A 81 2.06 4.33 3.83
C ARG A 81 2.64 4.60 5.21
N THR A 82 3.95 4.49 5.33
CA THR A 82 4.67 4.93 6.52
C THR A 82 4.51 6.42 6.75
N VAL A 83 4.29 6.81 8.00
CA VAL A 83 4.08 8.20 8.41
C VAL A 83 5.26 9.11 8.05
N ASP A 84 6.48 8.62 8.24
CA ASP A 84 7.74 9.35 8.06
C ASP A 84 8.38 9.10 6.68
N GLY A 85 7.76 8.27 5.83
CA GLY A 85 8.32 7.88 4.54
C GLY A 85 9.49 6.89 4.63
N ARG A 86 9.73 6.27 5.80
CA ARG A 86 10.75 5.22 5.92
C ARG A 86 10.38 3.98 5.10
N ALA A 87 11.38 3.26 4.62
CA ALA A 87 11.14 1.94 4.04
C ALA A 87 10.68 0.95 5.12
N LEU A 88 9.68 0.13 4.79
CA LEU A 88 9.22 -1.01 5.58
C LEU A 88 10.19 -2.17 5.35
N ALA A 89 10.86 -2.59 6.41
CA ALA A 89 11.65 -3.82 6.38
C ALA A 89 10.73 -5.04 6.52
N GLU A 90 11.27 -6.23 6.22
CA GLU A 90 10.54 -7.49 6.37
C GLU A 90 9.98 -7.66 7.80
N ALA A 91 10.74 -7.28 8.82
CA ALA A 91 10.31 -7.34 10.21
C ALA A 91 9.10 -6.43 10.49
N ASP A 92 9.01 -5.26 9.85
CA ASP A 92 7.85 -4.38 9.94
C ASP A 92 6.62 -5.05 9.32
N ILE A 93 6.78 -5.62 8.12
CA ILE A 93 5.69 -6.29 7.40
C ILE A 93 5.18 -7.50 8.19
N ARG A 94 6.08 -8.31 8.76
CA ARG A 94 5.71 -9.44 9.64
C ARG A 94 4.98 -8.98 10.89
N ARG A 95 5.37 -7.86 11.50
CA ARG A 95 4.68 -7.26 12.65
C ARG A 95 3.28 -6.77 12.28
N ILE A 96 3.10 -6.18 11.10
CA ILE A 96 1.79 -5.76 10.58
C ILE A 96 0.89 -6.99 10.40
N LEU A 97 1.40 -8.02 9.73
CA LEU A 97 0.67 -9.28 9.48
C LEU A 97 0.26 -9.98 10.78
N SER A 98 1.13 -10.00 11.79
CA SER A 98 0.81 -10.64 13.07
C SER A 98 -0.22 -9.84 13.88
N THR A 99 -0.07 -8.51 13.90
CA THR A 99 -0.97 -7.61 14.66
C THR A 99 -2.38 -7.56 14.07
N LEU A 100 -2.49 -7.61 12.75
CA LEU A 100 -3.77 -7.49 12.04
C LEU A 100 -4.30 -8.82 11.49
N ARG A 101 -3.72 -9.95 11.92
CA ARG A 101 -4.00 -11.31 11.40
C ARG A 101 -5.49 -11.66 11.36
N GLU A 102 -6.24 -11.24 12.37
CA GLU A 102 -7.67 -11.56 12.47
C GLU A 102 -8.51 -10.77 11.46
N PHE A 103 -8.06 -9.57 11.09
CA PHE A 103 -8.76 -8.64 10.21
C PHE A 103 -8.36 -8.78 8.73
N LEU A 104 -7.08 -9.03 8.46
CA LEU A 104 -6.55 -9.03 7.11
C LEU A 104 -6.81 -10.35 6.38
N ALA A 105 -7.32 -10.23 5.15
CA ALA A 105 -7.33 -11.31 4.18
C ALA A 105 -5.94 -11.51 3.56
N TRP A 106 -5.25 -10.41 3.22
CA TRP A 106 -3.88 -10.41 2.70
C TRP A 106 -3.28 -9.00 2.74
N VAL A 107 -1.95 -8.91 2.52
CA VAL A 107 -1.20 -7.65 2.34
C VAL A 107 -0.51 -7.69 0.99
N GLY A 108 -0.63 -6.60 0.22
CA GLY A 108 -0.05 -6.47 -1.10
C GLY A 108 1.10 -5.46 -1.16
N PRO A 109 2.13 -5.75 -1.96
CA PRO A 109 3.16 -4.76 -2.30
C PRO A 109 2.60 -3.67 -3.21
N VAL A 110 3.10 -2.45 -3.04
CA VAL A 110 2.86 -1.36 -3.98
C VAL A 110 4.12 -1.16 -4.81
N TYR A 111 3.96 -1.13 -6.12
CA TYR A 111 5.01 -0.86 -7.09
C TYR A 111 4.80 0.47 -7.78
N ARG A 112 5.87 1.05 -8.28
CA ARG A 112 5.89 2.25 -9.11
C ARG A 112 6.31 1.89 -10.52
N LEU A 113 5.53 2.31 -11.51
CA LEU A 113 5.88 2.22 -12.92
C LEU A 113 7.05 3.18 -13.23
N ALA A 114 8.04 2.70 -13.98
CA ALA A 114 9.15 3.55 -14.40
C ALA A 114 8.65 4.75 -15.23
N GLY A 115 9.21 5.94 -14.98
CA GLY A 115 8.89 7.16 -15.73
C GLY A 115 7.64 7.92 -15.27
N THR A 116 6.95 7.47 -14.22
CA THR A 116 5.80 8.17 -13.63
C THR A 116 6.12 8.67 -12.21
N ALA A 117 6.14 10.00 -12.04
CA ALA A 117 6.42 10.64 -10.75
C ALA A 117 5.20 10.61 -9.81
N ASP A 118 4.00 10.73 -10.38
CA ASP A 118 2.75 10.92 -9.62
C ASP A 118 2.11 9.59 -9.17
N ARG A 119 1.07 9.69 -8.34
CA ARG A 119 0.29 8.54 -7.85
C ARG A 119 -0.30 7.67 -8.95
N GLY A 120 -0.54 8.24 -10.14
CA GLY A 120 -0.99 7.50 -11.32
C GLY A 120 -0.04 6.40 -11.78
N GLY A 121 1.20 6.38 -11.27
CA GLY A 121 2.18 5.30 -11.50
C GLY A 121 2.17 4.18 -10.48
N LEU A 122 1.36 4.27 -9.41
CA LEU A 122 1.36 3.30 -8.33
C LEU A 122 0.39 2.15 -8.61
N LEU A 123 0.87 0.92 -8.44
CA LEU A 123 0.13 -0.29 -8.77
C LEU A 123 0.35 -1.36 -7.69
N CYS A 124 -0.70 -2.07 -7.30
CA CYS A 124 -0.59 -3.28 -6.50
C CYS A 124 -1.03 -4.48 -7.36
N PRO A 125 -0.15 -5.46 -7.64
CA PRO A 125 -0.58 -6.70 -8.28
C PRO A 125 -1.53 -7.43 -7.33
N LEU A 126 -2.78 -7.59 -7.75
CA LEU A 126 -3.76 -8.32 -6.95
C LEU A 126 -3.45 -9.82 -7.06
N PRO A 127 -3.58 -10.58 -5.94
CA PRO A 127 -3.47 -12.03 -6.02
C PRO A 127 -4.52 -12.55 -7.00
N LYS A 128 -4.12 -13.48 -7.88
CA LYS A 128 -5.09 -14.23 -8.69
C LYS A 128 -5.94 -15.05 -7.72
N THR A 129 -7.14 -14.59 -7.41
CA THR A 129 -8.14 -15.46 -6.81
C THR A 129 -8.48 -16.51 -7.85
N CYS A 130 -8.02 -17.75 -7.66
CA CYS A 130 -8.65 -18.88 -8.35
C CYS A 130 -10.12 -18.88 -7.95
N CYS A 131 -10.99 -18.86 -8.95
CA CYS A 131 -12.43 -18.96 -8.83
C CYS A 131 -12.84 -20.28 -8.15
#